data_AF-A0A314UH97-F1
#
_entry.id   AF-A0A314UH97-F1
#
_cell.length_a   1.000
_cell.length_b   1.000
_cell.length_c   1.000
_cell.angle_alpha   90.00
_cell.angle_beta   90.00
_cell.angle_gamma   90.00
#
_symmetry.space_group_name_H-M   'P 1'
#
loop_
_entity.id
_entity.type
_entity.pdbx_description
1 polymer ?
#
loop_
_entity_poly.entity_id
_entity_poly.type
_entity_poly.pdbx_seq_one_letter_code
_entity_poly.pdbx_strand_id
1 'polypeptide(L)' 'MDAEMAMELVKHGLTLLFLDVPQHTLIGIDTQMFSVGPDFKGIKMIPPGPHFVYYSSSTRLPLLAHYVFVECRQRID' A
#
# COMPACT_ATOMS: atom_id res chain seq x y z
N MET A 1 15.01 -7.18 -8.20
CA MET A 1 14.52 -8.27 -7.34
C MET A 1 14.63 -9.54 -8.12
N ASP A 2 15.26 -10.58 -7.58
CA ASP A 2 15.25 -11.90 -8.19
C ASP A 2 13.87 -12.57 -8.04
N ALA A 3 13.61 -13.63 -8.81
CA ALA A 3 12.31 -14.28 -8.82
C ALA A 3 11.96 -15.02 -7.52
N GLU A 4 12.96 -15.49 -6.78
CA GLU A 4 12.76 -16.26 -5.56
C GLU A 4 12.30 -15.34 -4.42
N MET A 5 13.01 -14.23 -4.21
CA MET A 5 12.63 -13.16 -3.30
C MET A 5 11.24 -12.60 -3.63
N ALA A 6 10.91 -12.47 -4.91
CA ALA A 6 9.58 -12.07 -5.34
C ALA A 6 8.52 -13.05 -4.83
N MET A 7 8.72 -14.34 -5.06
CA MET A 7 7.76 -15.37 -4.64
C MET A 7 7.61 -15.44 -3.13
N GLU A 8 8.67 -15.21 -2.36
CA GLU A 8 8.59 -15.17 -0.90
C GLU A 8 7.76 -13.97 -0.40
N LEU A 9 7.91 -12.80 -1.01
CA LEU A 9 7.07 -11.65 -0.71
C LEU A 9 5.60 -11.85 -1.14
N VAL A 10 5.32 -12.66 -2.17
CA VAL A 10 3.92 -13.01 -2.54
C VAL A 10 3.27 -13.81 -1.42
N LYS A 11 4.01 -14.78 -0.85
CA LYS A 11 3.50 -15.72 0.14
C LYS A 11 3.44 -15.13 1.55
N HIS A 12 4.46 -14.37 1.93
CA HIS A 12 4.72 -13.97 3.30
C HIS A 12 4.76 -12.45 3.51
N GLY A 13 4.72 -11.66 2.43
CA GLY A 13 4.63 -10.21 2.52
C GLY A 13 3.23 -9.73 2.89
N LEU A 14 3.14 -8.50 3.40
CA LEU A 14 1.86 -7.86 3.68
C LEU A 14 1.15 -7.50 2.37
N THR A 15 -0.17 -7.64 2.41
CA THR A 15 -1.08 -7.13 1.38
C THR A 15 -2.05 -6.15 2.01
N LEU A 16 -2.03 -4.92 1.52
CA LEU A 16 -2.97 -3.86 1.88
C LEU A 16 -4.04 -3.77 0.80
N LEU A 17 -5.30 -3.91 1.20
CA LEU A 17 -6.45 -3.75 0.32
C LEU A 17 -7.06 -2.36 0.47
N PHE A 18 -7.33 -1.72 -0.65
CA PHE A 18 -7.95 -0.41 -0.75
C PHE A 18 -9.23 -0.56 -1.57
N LEU A 19 -10.35 -0.81 -0.89
CA LEU A 19 -11.63 -1.10 -1.52
C LEU A 19 -12.41 0.19 -1.79
N ASP A 20 -13.03 0.27 -2.97
CA ASP A 20 -13.89 1.37 -3.41
C ASP A 20 -13.26 2.77 -3.31
N VAL A 21 -11.94 2.84 -3.51
CA VAL A 21 -11.22 4.12 -3.52
C VAL A 21 -11.53 4.88 -4.82
N PRO A 22 -11.91 6.17 -4.74
CA PRO A 22 -12.15 6.99 -5.92
C PRO A 22 -10.92 7.06 -6.82
N GLN A 23 -11.15 6.98 -8.14
CA GLN A 23 -10.09 7.15 -9.13
C GLN A 23 -9.35 8.47 -8.92
N HIS A 24 -8.07 8.47 -9.27
CA HIS A 24 -7.13 9.58 -9.09
C HIS A 24 -6.77 9.92 -7.64
N THR A 25 -7.30 9.21 -6.64
CA THR A 25 -6.76 9.28 -5.27
C THR A 25 -5.26 8.98 -5.32
N LEU A 26 -4.46 9.82 -4.67
CA LEU A 26 -3.03 9.55 -4.53
C LEU A 26 -2.84 8.66 -3.32
N ILE A 27 -2.21 7.51 -3.51
CA ILE A 27 -1.84 6.59 -2.44
C ILE A 27 -0.32 6.48 -2.45
N GLY A 28 0.30 6.67 -1.30
CA GLY A 28 1.72 6.47 -1.10
C GLY A 28 2.04 5.42 -0.06
N ILE A 29 3.16 4.75 -0.28
CA ILE A 29 3.80 3.84 0.67
C ILE A 29 5.28 4.20 0.74
N ASP A 30 5.76 4.50 1.94
CA ASP A 30 7.10 5.00 2.26
C ASP A 30 7.50 6.21 1.40
N THR A 31 8.24 5.98 0.32
CA THR A 31 8.74 7.01 -0.60
C THR A 31 8.07 6.97 -1.97
N GLN A 32 7.21 5.97 -2.22
CA GLN A 32 6.56 5.74 -3.50
C GLN A 32 5.13 6.27 -3.45
N MET A 33 4.67 6.87 -4.55
CA MET A 33 3.31 7.40 -4.69
C MET A 33 2.71 6.99 -6.03
N PHE A 34 1.44 6.61 -6.00
CA PHE A 34 0.68 6.10 -7.13
C PHE A 34 -0.66 6.83 -7.23
N SER A 35 -1.14 7.03 -8.46
CA SER A 35 -2.52 7.46 -8.70
C SER A 35 -3.41 6.23 -8.88
N VAL A 36 -4.53 6.19 -8.17
CA VAL A 36 -5.50 5.08 -8.23
C VAL A 36 -6.17 5.03 -9.60
N GLY A 37 -6.02 3.89 -10.28
CA GLY A 37 -6.74 3.56 -11.52
C GLY A 37 -8.05 2.80 -11.27
N PRO A 38 -8.83 2.50 -12.32
CA PRO A 38 -10.17 1.91 -12.20
C PRO A 38 -10.20 0.53 -11.53
N ASP A 39 -9.18 -0.30 -11.78
CA ASP A 39 -9.10 -1.67 -11.27
C ASP A 39 -8.15 -1.83 -10.07
N PHE A 40 -7.68 -0.71 -9.50
CA PHE A 40 -6.79 -0.77 -8.36
C PHE A 40 -7.52 -1.35 -7.14
N LYS A 41 -6.91 -2.34 -6.49
CA LYS A 41 -7.46 -3.00 -5.29
C LYS A 41 -6.53 -3.03 -4.09
N GLY A 42 -5.27 -2.67 -4.26
CA GLY A 42 -4.28 -2.99 -3.25
C GLY A 42 -2.83 -2.78 -3.64
N ILE A 43 -1.99 -2.84 -2.62
CA ILE A 43 -0.54 -3.03 -2.74
C ILE A 43 -0.21 -4.35 -2.04
N LYS A 44 0.50 -5.23 -2.73
CA LYS A 44 1.02 -6.49 -2.17
C LYS A 44 2.54 -6.49 -2.24
N MET A 45 3.16 -7.54 -1.70
CA MET A 45 4.62 -7.71 -1.69
C MET A 45 5.33 -6.71 -0.78
N ILE A 46 4.64 -6.23 0.25
CA ILE A 46 5.22 -5.30 1.21
C ILE A 46 6.10 -6.13 2.17
N PRO A 47 7.40 -5.82 2.29
CA PRO A 47 8.29 -6.56 3.17
C PRO A 47 7.86 -6.51 4.65
N PRO A 48 8.32 -7.44 5.49
CA PRO A 48 8.15 -7.33 6.93
C PRO A 48 8.83 -6.06 7.49
N GLY A 49 8.19 -5.45 8.49
CA GLY A 49 8.68 -4.24 9.12
C GLY A 49 7.67 -3.08 9.12
N PRO A 50 8.10 -1.90 9.61
CA PRO A 50 7.29 -0.70 9.66
C PRO A 50 7.20 -0.03 8.29
N HIS A 51 5.99 0.31 7.87
CA HIS A 51 5.71 1.04 6.64
C HIS A 51 4.80 2.24 6.90
N PHE A 52 5.07 3.34 6.19
CA PHE A 52 4.23 4.53 6.22
C PHE A 52 3.30 4.53 5.02
N VAL A 53 1.99 4.49 5.27
CA VAL A 53 0.98 4.60 4.22
C VAL A 53 0.32 5.96 4.33
N TYR A 54 0.15 6.64 3.21
CA TYR A 54 -0.52 7.93 3.16
C TYR A 54 -1.41 8.05 1.94
N TYR A 55 -2.45 8.88 2.03
CA TYR A 55 -3.31 9.14 0.88
C TYR A 55 -3.84 10.57 0.85
N SER A 56 -4.13 11.04 -0.35
CA SER A 56 -4.85 12.29 -0.63
C SER A 56 -6.03 11.97 -1.54
N SER A 57 -7.25 12.13 -1.01
CA SER A 57 -8.48 11.79 -1.73
C SER A 57 -8.71 12.75 -2.89
N SER A 58 -9.09 12.21 -4.05
CA SER A 58 -9.51 13.03 -5.20
C SER A 58 -10.86 13.73 -5.00
N THR A 59 -11.63 13.33 -3.99
CA THR A 59 -12.99 13.85 -3.73
C THR A 59 -13.05 14.92 -2.64
N ARG A 60 -11.94 15.18 -1.95
CA ARG A 60 -11.86 16.14 -0.85
C ARG A 60 -10.77 17.17 -1.13
N LEU A 61 -10.84 18.31 -0.44
CA LEU A 61 -9.82 19.36 -0.56
C LEU A 61 -8.42 18.77 -0.32
N PRO A 62 -7.44 19.00 -1.22
CA PRO A 62 -6.11 18.36 -1.19
C PRO A 62 -5.21 18.83 -0.03
N LEU A 63 -5.75 19.65 0.88
CA LEU A 63 -5.00 20.21 2.01
C LEU A 63 -4.81 19.22 3.17
N LEU A 64 -5.49 18.06 3.16
CA LEU A 64 -5.33 17.03 4.19
C LEU A 64 -4.85 15.71 3.58
N ALA A 65 -3.58 15.38 3.80
CA ALA A 65 -3.09 14.02 3.63
C ALA A 65 -3.34 13.24 4.92
N HIS A 66 -3.91 12.04 4.79
CA HIS A 66 -4.11 11.12 5.91
C HIS A 66 -2.97 10.11 5.95
N TYR A 67 -2.43 9.84 7.14
CA TYR A 67 -1.31 8.92 7.35
C TYR A 67 -1.74 7.77 8.25
N VAL A 68 -1.27 6.57 7.93
CA VAL A 68 -1.45 5.36 8.71
C VAL A 68 -0.11 4.67 8.81
N PHE A 69 0.33 4.39 10.04
CA PHE A 69 1.48 3.54 10.28
C PHE A 69 1.03 2.08 10.29
N VAL A 70 1.71 1.24 9.51
CA VAL A 70 1.42 -0.19 9.43
C VAL A 70 2.67 -0.97 9.79
N GLU A 71 2.56 -1.87 10.78
CA GLU A 71 3.63 -2.79 11.14
C GLU A 71 3.31 -4.17 10.56
N CYS A 72 4.08 -4.60 9.56
CA CYS A 72 4.01 -5.96 9.06
C CYS A 72 4.82 -6.89 9.97
N ARG A 73 4.12 -7.62 10.85
CA ARG A 73 4.72 -8.72 11.62
C ARG A 73 4.62 -10.01 10.82
N GLN A 74 5.73 -10.75 10.74
CA GLN A 74 5.68 -12.12 10.25
C GLN A 74 4.77 -12.94 11.17
N ARG A 75 3.86 -13.70 10.54
CA ARG A 75 3.03 -14.67 11.26
C ARG A 75 3.99 -15.74 11.81
N ILE A 76 4.08 -15.82 13.13
CA ILE A 76 4.79 -16.89 13.82
C ILE A 76 3.75 -17.99 13.99
N ASP A 77 3.78 -18.96 13.10
CA ASP A 77 3.03 -20.22 13.22
C ASP A 77 3.97 -21.29 13.79
#